data_AF-A0A2P8HDD5-F1
#
_entry.id   AF-A0A2P8HDD5-F1
#
_cell.length_a   1.000
_cell.length_b   1.000
_cell.length_c   1.000
_cell.angle_alpha   90.00
_cell.angle_beta   90.00
_cell.angle_gamma   90.00
#
_symmetry.space_group_name_H-M   'P 1'
#
loop_
_entity.id
_entity.type
_entity.pdbx_description
1 polymer ?
#
loop_
_entity_poly.entity_id
_entity_poly.type
_entity_poly.pdbx_seq_one_letter_code
_entity_poly.pdbx_strand_id
1 'polypeptide(L)'
;MPVKTTATTGAILLLLVSSLLYAQQPKADCLTVVLSTPGKCSQRILGDLQIIYKIDSCGNAVTCVLLLNTQLAGLCKLTPTNSTYIFDLELGTGRARGLLKMLPLLPDMPGILNGDFSYSVYSNNRSFVFKGLLAAWYVNDISPPCLQKP
;
A
#
# COMPACT_ATOMS: atom_id res chain seq x y z
N MET A 1 5.35 -65.86 38.06
CA MET A 1 5.82 -64.46 37.99
C MET A 1 4.98 -63.74 36.94
N PRO A 2 4.18 -62.71 37.29
CA PRO A 2 3.34 -62.01 36.34
C PRO A 2 4.11 -60.87 35.64
N VAL A 3 4.00 -60.81 34.31
CA VAL A 3 4.51 -59.69 33.50
C VAL A 3 3.45 -58.58 33.53
N LYS A 4 3.82 -57.42 34.10
CA LYS A 4 3.02 -56.20 34.04
C LYS A 4 3.11 -55.61 32.63
N THR A 5 2.02 -55.68 31.89
CA THR A 5 1.81 -54.88 30.67
C THR A 5 1.30 -53.51 31.10
N THR A 6 2.03 -52.44 30.86
CA THR A 6 1.55 -51.09 31.20
C THR A 6 2.05 -50.03 30.23
N ALA A 7 1.08 -49.32 29.65
CA ALA A 7 1.15 -47.94 29.21
C ALA A 7 2.09 -47.58 28.04
N THR A 8 1.72 -47.94 26.81
CA THR A 8 2.33 -47.36 25.58
C THR A 8 1.32 -46.85 24.55
N THR A 9 0.04 -46.76 24.89
CA THR A 9 -1.02 -46.37 23.93
C THR A 9 -1.63 -44.99 24.19
N GLY A 10 -1.46 -44.40 25.39
CA GLY A 10 -2.06 -43.10 25.72
C GLY A 10 -1.27 -41.87 25.23
N ALA A 11 0.06 -41.99 25.12
CA ALA A 11 0.92 -40.84 24.79
C ALA A 11 0.87 -40.45 23.30
N ILE A 12 0.63 -41.42 22.41
CA ILE A 12 0.66 -41.21 20.95
C ILE A 12 -0.59 -40.45 20.50
N LEU A 13 -1.74 -40.68 21.13
CA LEU A 13 -3.00 -40.00 20.76
C LEU A 13 -3.00 -38.52 21.17
N LEU A 14 -2.39 -38.16 22.31
CA LEU A 14 -2.26 -36.76 22.76
C LEU A 14 -1.35 -35.93 21.85
N LEU A 15 -0.26 -36.51 21.33
CA LEU A 15 0.68 -35.80 20.44
C LEU A 15 0.06 -35.50 19.05
N LEU A 16 -0.80 -36.39 18.54
CA LEU A 16 -1.50 -36.17 17.27
C LEU A 16 -2.56 -35.07 17.36
N VAL A 17 -3.33 -35.00 18.46
CA VAL A 17 -4.32 -33.92 18.65
C VAL A 17 -3.63 -32.56 18.86
N SER A 18 -2.47 -32.55 19.54
CA SER A 18 -1.69 -31.32 19.75
C SER A 18 -1.14 -30.73 18.45
N SER A 19 -0.68 -31.57 17.52
CA SER A 19 -0.13 -31.12 16.24
C SER A 19 -1.21 -30.61 15.27
N LEU A 20 -2.43 -31.15 15.34
CA LEU A 20 -3.58 -30.65 14.58
C LEU A 20 -4.07 -29.28 15.08
N LEU A 21 -4.01 -28.99 16.39
CA LEU A 21 -4.36 -27.67 16.92
C LEU A 21 -3.32 -26.59 16.58
N TYR A 22 -2.02 -26.91 16.55
CA TYR A 22 -0.96 -25.96 16.16
C TYR A 22 -0.97 -25.62 14.67
N ALA A 23 -1.50 -26.50 13.82
CA ALA A 23 -1.59 -26.26 12.37
C ALA A 23 -2.74 -25.31 11.96
N GLN A 24 -3.65 -24.98 12.88
CA GLN A 24 -4.82 -24.14 12.61
C GLN A 24 -4.73 -22.73 13.20
N GLN A 25 -3.56 -22.25 13.65
CA GLN A 25 -3.44 -20.82 13.94
C GLN A 25 -3.68 -20.05 12.64
N PRO A 26 -4.77 -19.26 12.53
CA PRO A 26 -4.91 -18.37 11.39
C PRO A 26 -3.72 -17.43 11.47
N LYS A 27 -2.80 -17.57 10.51
CA LYS A 27 -1.75 -16.60 10.30
C LYS A 27 -2.48 -15.28 10.07
N ALA A 28 -2.46 -14.41 11.07
CA ALA A 28 -2.88 -13.04 10.90
C ALA A 28 -1.90 -12.44 9.89
N ASP A 29 -2.24 -12.57 8.62
CA ASP A 29 -1.55 -11.86 7.55
C ASP A 29 -1.91 -10.40 7.81
N CYS A 30 -1.06 -9.74 8.59
CA CYS A 30 -1.11 -8.29 8.71
C CYS A 30 -1.09 -7.78 7.27
N LEU A 31 -2.22 -7.23 6.82
CA LEU A 31 -2.40 -6.62 5.51
C LEU A 31 -1.09 -5.93 5.14
N THR A 32 -0.52 -6.25 3.98
CA THR A 32 0.67 -5.55 3.48
C THR A 32 0.27 -4.12 3.11
N VAL A 33 0.05 -3.29 4.13
CA VAL A 33 -0.17 -1.87 3.98
C VAL A 33 1.15 -1.28 3.52
N VAL A 34 1.08 -0.50 2.45
CA VAL A 34 2.22 0.25 1.96
C VAL A 34 2.48 1.42 2.90
N LEU A 35 3.16 1.15 4.01
CA LEU A 35 3.56 2.19 4.94
C LEU A 35 4.71 2.99 4.34
N SER A 36 4.49 4.30 4.20
CA SER A 36 5.46 5.26 3.69
C SER A 36 5.90 6.18 4.82
N THR A 37 7.18 6.54 4.82
CA THR A 37 7.73 7.48 5.79
C THR A 37 7.64 8.91 5.25
N PRO A 38 6.96 9.84 5.94
CA PRO A 38 6.97 11.27 5.60
C PRO A 38 8.39 11.82 5.37
N GLY A 39 8.54 12.73 4.42
CA GLY A 39 9.83 13.32 4.03
C GLY A 39 10.71 12.47 3.11
N LYS A 40 10.41 11.18 2.91
CA LYS A 40 11.14 10.29 1.99
C LYS A 40 10.39 10.10 0.67
N CYS A 41 11.14 9.93 -0.42
CA CYS A 41 10.57 9.55 -1.70
C CYS A 41 10.24 8.05 -1.70
N SER A 42 9.16 7.68 -2.37
CA SER A 42 8.72 6.30 -2.58
C SER A 42 8.09 6.18 -3.97
N GLN A 43 7.88 4.95 -4.43
CA GLN A 43 7.34 4.72 -5.77
C GLN A 43 6.48 3.47 -5.86
N ARG A 44 5.57 3.48 -6.83
CA ARG A 44 4.76 2.34 -7.25
C ARG A 44 4.87 2.18 -8.76
N ILE A 45 5.15 0.96 -9.21
CA ILE A 45 5.23 0.59 -10.63
C ILE A 45 4.05 -0.31 -10.93
N LEU A 46 3.23 0.08 -11.90
CA LEU A 46 1.99 -0.59 -12.28
C LEU A 46 1.96 -0.64 -13.82
N GLY A 47 2.36 -1.79 -14.38
CA GLY A 47 2.70 -1.86 -15.80
C GLY A 47 3.80 -0.86 -16.15
N ASP A 48 3.56 -0.02 -17.16
CA ASP A 48 4.52 1.03 -17.57
C ASP A 48 4.22 2.40 -16.95
N LEU A 49 3.20 2.49 -16.09
CA LEU A 49 2.95 3.68 -15.28
C LEU A 49 3.72 3.55 -13.96
N GLN A 50 4.67 4.46 -13.75
CA GLN A 50 5.38 4.62 -12.50
C GLN A 50 4.90 5.90 -11.80
N ILE A 51 4.46 5.75 -10.56
CA ILE A 51 4.05 6.86 -9.71
C ILE A 51 5.10 7.01 -8.62
N ILE A 52 5.92 8.05 -8.72
CA ILE A 52 6.85 8.45 -7.66
C ILE A 52 6.10 9.45 -6.79
N TYR A 53 6.15 9.28 -5.48
CA TYR A 53 5.50 10.20 -4.54
C TYR A 53 6.40 10.54 -3.37
N LYS A 54 6.23 11.75 -2.86
CA LYS A 54 6.85 12.24 -1.63
C LYS A 54 5.78 12.88 -0.76
N ILE A 55 5.54 12.27 0.39
CA ILE A 55 4.76 12.87 1.47
C ILE A 55 5.66 13.93 2.11
N ASP A 56 5.14 15.14 2.33
CA ASP A 56 5.91 16.17 3.03
C ASP A 56 6.25 15.73 4.47
N SER A 57 7.19 16.41 5.12
CA SER A 57 7.63 16.01 6.47
C SER A 57 6.52 16.04 7.52
N CYS A 58 5.47 16.82 7.28
CA CYS A 58 4.35 16.97 8.20
C CYS A 58 3.14 16.08 7.85
N GLY A 59 3.23 15.27 6.79
CA GLY A 59 2.13 14.43 6.34
C GLY A 59 0.93 15.18 5.75
N ASN A 60 1.06 16.48 5.45
CA ASN A 60 -0.03 17.36 5.05
C ASN A 60 -0.19 17.49 3.53
N ALA A 61 0.87 17.22 2.78
CA ALA A 61 0.84 17.26 1.32
C ALA A 61 1.58 16.07 0.71
N VAL A 62 1.16 15.69 -0.49
CA VAL A 62 1.82 14.65 -1.28
C VAL A 62 2.16 15.21 -2.65
N THR A 63 3.44 15.19 -3.01
CA THR A 63 3.88 15.50 -4.38
C THR A 63 3.98 14.19 -5.15
N CYS A 64 3.35 14.11 -6.31
CA CYS A 64 3.36 12.93 -7.18
C CYS A 64 3.96 13.29 -8.55
N VAL A 65 4.84 12.42 -9.05
CA VAL A 65 5.38 12.43 -10.41
C VAL A 65 4.91 11.17 -11.09
N LEU A 66 4.25 11.33 -12.24
CA LEU A 66 3.75 10.24 -13.06
C LEU A 66 4.69 10.10 -14.27
N LEU A 67 5.34 8.94 -14.35
CA LEU A 67 6.14 8.56 -15.51
C LEU A 67 5.37 7.51 -16.30
N LEU A 68 5.20 7.73 -17.60
CA LEU A 68 4.64 6.77 -18.53
C LEU A 68 5.76 6.26 -19.42
N ASN A 69 5.99 4.95 -19.44
CA ASN A 69 7.12 4.35 -20.16
C ASN A 69 8.46 5.06 -19.84
N THR A 70 8.70 5.30 -18.54
CA THR A 70 9.88 6.01 -17.97
C THR A 70 10.02 7.51 -18.31
N GLN A 71 9.10 8.09 -19.08
CA GLN A 71 9.13 9.53 -19.40
C GLN A 71 8.15 10.31 -18.55
N LEU A 72 8.52 11.53 -18.19
CA LEU A 72 7.65 12.43 -17.43
C LEU A 72 6.37 12.74 -18.20
N ALA A 73 5.23 12.35 -17.64
CA ALA A 73 3.91 12.57 -18.23
C ALA A 73 3.00 13.43 -17.33
N GLY A 74 3.21 13.43 -16.01
CA GLY A 74 2.43 14.26 -15.10
C GLY A 74 3.17 14.62 -13.82
N LEU A 75 2.78 15.75 -13.23
CA LEU A 75 3.27 16.23 -11.94
C LEU A 75 2.11 16.89 -11.20
N CYS A 76 1.88 16.53 -9.94
CA CYS A 76 0.87 17.18 -9.11
C CYS A 76 1.29 17.27 -7.64
N LYS A 77 0.65 18.19 -6.93
CA LYS A 77 0.75 18.32 -5.48
C LYS A 77 -0.67 18.25 -4.90
N LEU A 78 -0.91 17.22 -4.10
CA LEU A 78 -2.15 17.00 -3.37
C LEU A 78 -2.04 17.60 -1.98
N THR A 79 -3.11 18.26 -1.54
CA THR A 79 -3.26 18.87 -0.20
C THR A 79 -4.66 18.54 0.35
N PRO A 80 -4.99 18.86 1.61
CA PRO A 80 -6.32 18.58 2.13
C PRO A 80 -7.42 19.34 1.38
N THR A 81 -7.11 20.55 0.90
CA THR A 81 -8.01 21.40 0.12
C THR A 81 -8.03 21.07 -1.37
N ASN A 82 -6.95 20.51 -1.91
CA ASN A 82 -6.86 20.02 -3.28
C ASN A 82 -6.40 18.57 -3.27
N SER A 83 -7.33 17.69 -2.90
CA SER A 83 -7.01 16.30 -2.54
C SER A 83 -7.11 15.33 -3.70
N THR A 84 -7.57 15.77 -4.88
CA THR A 84 -7.78 14.90 -6.04
C THR A 84 -7.09 15.46 -7.26
N TYR A 85 -6.31 14.62 -7.94
CA TYR A 85 -5.71 14.93 -9.23
C TYR A 85 -6.26 13.97 -10.28
N ILE A 86 -6.97 14.51 -11.26
CA ILE A 86 -7.50 13.76 -12.40
C ILE A 86 -6.51 13.92 -13.55
N PHE A 87 -6.20 12.83 -14.24
CA PHE A 87 -5.25 12.82 -15.35
C PHE A 87 -5.75 11.97 -16.51
N ASP A 88 -5.32 12.35 -17.70
CA ASP A 88 -5.38 11.57 -18.94
C ASP A 88 -4.06 11.79 -19.66
N LEU A 89 -3.20 10.79 -19.62
CA LEU A 89 -1.81 10.83 -20.06
C LEU A 89 -1.65 9.90 -21.26
N GLU A 90 -1.07 10.39 -22.34
CA GLU A 90 -0.82 9.62 -23.55
C GLU A 90 0.63 9.82 -23.99
N LEU A 91 1.33 8.71 -24.22
CA LEU A 91 2.72 8.73 -24.67
C LEU A 91 3.00 7.53 -25.59
N GLY A 92 3.30 7.81 -26.85
CA GLY A 92 3.50 6.77 -27.86
C GLY A 92 2.24 5.92 -28.01
N THR A 93 2.36 4.61 -27.77
CA THR A 93 1.23 3.68 -27.81
C THR A 93 0.59 3.42 -26.44
N GLY A 94 1.09 4.04 -25.37
CA GLY A 94 0.59 3.89 -24.00
C GLY A 94 -0.34 5.03 -23.61
N ARG A 95 -1.42 4.70 -22.91
CA ARG A 95 -2.35 5.68 -22.31
C ARG A 95 -2.69 5.30 -20.89
N ALA A 96 -2.62 6.26 -19.97
CA ALA A 96 -3.01 6.11 -18.58
C ALA A 96 -4.00 7.20 -18.20
N ARG A 97 -5.17 6.83 -17.68
CA ARG A 97 -6.21 7.79 -17.28
C ARG A 97 -6.86 7.40 -15.98
N GLY A 98 -7.21 8.39 -15.17
CA GLY A 98 -7.90 8.19 -13.90
C GLY A 98 -7.59 9.29 -12.91
N LEU A 99 -7.51 8.93 -11.63
CA LEU A 99 -7.26 9.87 -10.55
C LEU A 99 -6.32 9.34 -9.47
N LEU A 100 -5.63 10.28 -8.84
CA LEU A 100 -4.99 10.11 -7.55
C LEU A 100 -5.78 10.89 -6.49
N LYS A 101 -5.99 10.29 -5.33
CA LYS A 101 -6.71 10.93 -4.22
C LYS A 101 -5.94 10.81 -2.92
N MET A 102 -5.70 11.95 -2.28
CA MET A 102 -5.18 12.04 -0.93
C MET A 102 -6.36 12.06 0.04
N LEU A 103 -6.35 11.21 1.07
CA LEU A 103 -7.16 11.41 2.26
C LEU A 103 -6.25 12.01 3.33
N PRO A 104 -6.65 13.14 3.93
CA PRO A 104 -5.81 13.83 4.88
C PRO A 104 -5.54 12.97 6.11
N LEU A 105 -4.39 13.21 6.74
CA LEU A 105 -4.09 12.72 8.06
C LEU A 105 -5.13 13.29 9.05
N LEU A 106 -5.75 12.43 9.84
CA LEU A 106 -6.69 12.79 10.89
C LEU A 106 -6.18 12.21 12.23
N PRO A 107 -6.61 12.74 13.39
CA PRO A 107 -6.24 12.15 14.68
C PRO A 107 -6.54 10.65 14.70
N ASP A 108 -5.54 9.86 15.11
CA ASP A 108 -5.58 8.39 15.21
C ASP A 108 -5.84 7.63 13.89
N MET A 109 -5.78 8.31 12.74
CA MET A 109 -5.96 7.70 11.42
C MET A 109 -4.77 8.01 10.50
N PRO A 110 -4.30 7.03 9.70
CA PRO A 110 -3.22 7.30 8.75
C PRO A 110 -3.70 8.23 7.63
N GLY A 111 -2.78 9.05 7.12
CA GLY A 111 -2.95 9.70 5.84
C GLY A 111 -2.85 8.65 4.72
N ILE A 112 -3.60 8.84 3.64
CA ILE A 112 -3.72 7.85 2.57
C ILE A 112 -3.53 8.50 1.20
N LEU A 113 -2.81 7.83 0.32
CA LEU A 113 -2.77 8.09 -1.12
C LEU A 113 -3.39 6.89 -1.83
N ASN A 114 -4.52 7.11 -2.49
CA ASN A 114 -5.24 6.13 -3.29
C ASN A 114 -5.13 6.44 -4.78
N GLY A 115 -5.21 5.38 -5.59
CA GLY A 115 -5.35 5.47 -7.04
C GLY A 115 -6.61 4.78 -7.53
N ASP A 116 -7.27 5.37 -8.53
CA ASP A 116 -8.29 4.74 -9.35
C ASP A 116 -8.00 5.11 -10.81
N PHE A 117 -7.37 4.22 -11.56
CA PHE A 117 -6.96 4.50 -12.92
C PHE A 117 -6.88 3.23 -13.78
N SER A 118 -6.91 3.47 -15.08
CA SER A 118 -6.72 2.47 -16.12
C SER A 118 -5.47 2.78 -16.92
N TYR A 119 -4.79 1.72 -17.34
CA TYR A 119 -3.69 1.77 -18.28
C TYR A 119 -4.02 0.90 -19.49
N SER A 120 -3.62 1.34 -20.68
CA SER A 120 -3.75 0.58 -21.92
C SER A 120 -2.55 0.82 -22.84
N VAL A 121 -2.14 -0.22 -23.57
CA VAL A 121 -1.10 -0.17 -24.60
C VAL A 121 -1.65 -0.70 -25.92
N TYR A 122 -1.66 0.14 -26.95
CA TYR A 122 -2.17 -0.23 -28.27
C TYR A 122 -1.28 -1.24 -28.99
N SER A 123 0.04 -1.19 -28.80
CA SER A 123 0.98 -2.05 -29.55
C SER A 123 0.86 -3.54 -29.23
N ASN A 124 0.29 -3.90 -28.08
CA ASN A 124 0.13 -5.30 -27.68
C ASN A 124 -1.24 -5.62 -27.05
N ASN A 125 -2.23 -4.72 -27.19
CA ASN A 125 -3.59 -4.83 -26.66
C ASN A 125 -3.66 -5.16 -25.15
N ARG A 126 -2.65 -4.78 -24.37
CA ARG A 126 -2.68 -4.97 -22.91
C ARG A 126 -3.40 -3.80 -22.24
N SER A 127 -4.22 -4.12 -21.25
CA SER A 127 -4.80 -3.13 -20.36
C SER A 127 -4.90 -3.67 -18.94
N PHE A 128 -4.87 -2.78 -17.96
CA PHE A 128 -5.20 -3.12 -16.58
C PHE A 128 -5.93 -1.94 -15.92
N VAL A 129 -6.67 -2.25 -14.86
CA VAL A 129 -7.30 -1.26 -13.98
C VAL A 129 -6.71 -1.45 -12.60
N PHE A 130 -6.29 -0.34 -11.98
CA PHE A 130 -5.86 -0.30 -10.59
C PHE A 130 -6.86 0.52 -9.78
N LYS A 131 -7.34 -0.08 -8.68
CA LYS A 131 -8.13 0.59 -7.65
C LYS A 131 -7.58 0.19 -6.30
N GLY A 132 -7.04 1.14 -5.56
CA GLY A 132 -6.61 0.86 -4.19
C GLY A 132 -5.52 1.78 -3.66
N LEU A 133 -4.92 1.29 -2.58
CA LEU A 133 -3.93 2.01 -1.79
C LEU A 133 -2.57 2.05 -2.49
N LEU A 134 -2.05 3.25 -2.73
CA LEU A 134 -0.68 3.47 -3.20
C LEU A 134 0.28 3.63 -2.02
N ALA A 135 -0.16 4.35 -0.97
CA ALA A 135 0.59 4.59 0.27
C ALA A 135 -0.34 4.94 1.43
N ALA A 136 0.07 4.56 2.64
CA ALA A 136 -0.45 5.08 3.90
C ALA A 136 0.71 5.60 4.75
N TRP A 137 0.47 6.60 5.60
CA TRP A 137 1.50 7.13 6.50
C TRP A 137 0.92 7.59 7.83
N TYR A 138 1.77 7.52 8.85
CA TYR A 138 1.58 8.17 10.15
C TYR A 138 2.64 9.26 10.30
N VAL A 139 2.34 10.27 11.11
CA VAL A 139 3.33 11.27 11.54
C VAL A 139 3.65 10.95 12.99
N ASN A 140 4.73 10.20 13.19
CA ASN A 140 5.11 9.70 14.52
C ASN A 140 5.78 10.77 15.40
N ASP A 141 6.28 11.85 14.80
CA ASP A 141 6.87 12.98 15.49
C ASP A 141 6.30 14.27 14.92
N ILE A 142 5.46 14.95 15.72
CA ILE A 142 5.12 16.35 15.45
C ILE A 142 6.37 17.18 15.78
N SER A 143 7.31 17.21 14.85
CA SER A 143 8.39 18.20 14.88
C SER A 143 7.74 19.60 15.01
N PRO A 144 8.23 20.50 15.89
CA PRO A 144 7.63 21.82 16.14
C PRO A 144 7.15 22.60 14.88
N PRO A 145 7.85 22.59 13.72
CA PRO A 145 7.38 23.25 12.51
C PRO A 145 6.07 22.69 11.90
N CYS A 146 5.59 21.53 12.33
CA CYS A 146 4.34 20.95 11.85
C CYS A 146 3.11 21.41 12.65
N LEU A 147 3.30 22.14 13.76
CA LEU A 147 2.24 22.84 14.48
C LEU A 147 2.05 24.24 13.89
N GLN A 148 1.42 24.35 12.73
CA GLN A 148 0.80 25.63 12.36
C GLN A 148 -0.59 25.68 13.00
N LYS A 149 -0.64 26.33 14.16
CA LYS A 149 -1.87 26.77 14.82
C LYS A 149 -2.66 27.66 13.84
N PRO A 150 -4.00 27.55 13.78
CA PRO A 150 -4.84 28.47 13.00
C PRO A 150 -4.65 29.92 13.43
#